data_AF-A0A1Y3MQD2-F1
#
_entry.id   AF-A0A1Y3MQD2-F1
#
_cell.length_a   1.000
_cell.length_b   1.000
_cell.length_c   1.000
_cell.angle_alpha   90.00
_cell.angle_beta   90.00
_cell.angle_gamma   90.00
#
_symmetry.space_group_name_H-M   'P 1'
#
loop_
_entity.id
_entity.type
_entity.pdbx_description
1 polymer ?
#
loop_
_entity_poly.entity_id
_entity_poly.type
_entity_poly.pdbx_seq_one_letter_code
_entity_poly.pdbx_strand_id
1 'polypeptide(L)'
;MKIQILDEPREVINQYIPLESRKRLSKIIIDAYQWSDLLINNTAALKTIRGTKRLLPELKNVAVEFFVMQAVKNKELPFTYRIGYNANRSHPFIELFNESILIHFNQVRTKNSGARKAFCRDRLLQPIKSYIDFEEGDIKYEDERYFQINHGYQTEKPSFITLGIPNKQGKFDASIYLLEEFSVFEGHYPKSKIETVDEINFEDFQRFAEGEGINESIKNS
;
A
#
# COMPACT_ATOMS: atom_id res chain seq x y z
N MET A 1 16.48 20.28 -26.49
CA MET A 1 17.57 19.79 -25.61
C MET A 1 16.93 19.32 -24.32
N LYS A 2 16.96 18.03 -23.96
CA LYS A 2 16.34 17.52 -22.73
C LYS A 2 17.34 17.63 -21.58
N ILE A 3 17.03 18.38 -20.54
CA ILE A 3 17.83 18.45 -19.30
C ILE A 3 17.16 17.52 -18.29
N GLN A 4 17.92 16.56 -17.75
CA GLN A 4 17.49 15.69 -16.67
C GLN A 4 17.57 16.45 -15.35
N ILE A 5 16.46 16.59 -14.64
CA ILE A 5 16.44 17.14 -13.29
C ILE A 5 16.44 15.97 -12.31
N LEU A 6 17.36 16.01 -11.35
CA LEU A 6 17.32 15.13 -10.17
C LEU A 6 16.40 15.79 -9.14
N ASP A 7 15.11 15.49 -9.22
CA ASP A 7 14.17 15.92 -8.19
C ASP A 7 14.55 15.25 -6.86
N GLU A 8 14.48 15.96 -5.73
CA GLU A 8 14.71 15.32 -4.44
C GLU A 8 13.62 14.25 -4.27
N PRO A 9 13.97 12.96 -4.14
CA PRO A 9 12.96 11.92 -4.31
C PRO A 9 11.93 11.86 -3.16
N ARG A 10 12.12 12.65 -2.09
CA ARG A 10 11.10 12.95 -1.07
C ARG A 10 10.07 13.99 -1.55
N GLU A 11 10.48 15.02 -2.29
CA GLU A 11 9.58 16.00 -2.91
C GLU A 11 8.67 15.31 -3.94
N VAL A 12 9.23 14.36 -4.70
CA VAL A 12 8.44 13.52 -5.63
C VAL A 12 7.33 12.78 -4.87
N ILE A 13 7.64 12.09 -3.77
CA ILE A 13 6.61 11.38 -3.00
C ILE A 13 5.55 12.37 -2.47
N ASN A 14 5.96 13.56 -2.02
CA ASN A 14 5.04 14.58 -1.52
C ASN A 14 4.10 15.14 -2.61
N GLN A 15 4.59 15.29 -3.84
CA GLN A 15 3.80 15.77 -4.98
C GLN A 15 2.70 14.77 -5.35
N TYR A 16 3.01 13.48 -5.33
CA TYR A 16 2.11 12.43 -5.81
C TYR A 16 1.20 11.84 -4.75
N ILE A 17 1.64 11.79 -3.49
CA ILE A 17 0.91 11.19 -2.39
C ILE A 17 0.88 12.18 -1.23
N PRO A 18 -0.18 13.00 -1.11
CA PRO A 18 -0.28 14.04 -0.09
C PRO A 18 -0.20 13.49 1.34
N LEU A 19 0.22 14.34 2.28
CA LEU A 19 0.39 13.97 3.69
C LEU A 19 -0.88 13.35 4.29
N GLU A 20 -2.06 13.84 3.92
CA GLU A 20 -3.33 13.28 4.39
C GLU A 20 -3.51 11.82 3.96
N SER A 21 -3.27 11.51 2.68
CA SER A 21 -3.32 10.13 2.17
C SER A 21 -2.28 9.26 2.85
N ARG A 22 -1.06 9.77 3.10
CA ARG A 22 -0.01 9.03 3.82
C ARG A 22 -0.39 8.71 5.26
N LYS A 23 -0.96 9.67 5.98
CA LYS A 23 -1.48 9.46 7.35
C LYS A 23 -2.61 8.44 7.35
N ARG A 24 -3.55 8.54 6.40
CA ARG A 24 -4.67 7.59 6.28
C ARG A 24 -4.16 6.18 5.99
N LEU A 25 -3.23 6.02 5.05
CA LEU A 25 -2.57 4.75 4.74
C LEU A 25 -1.87 4.16 5.97
N SER A 26 -1.15 4.97 6.74
CA SER A 26 -0.53 4.52 7.99
C SER A 26 -1.55 3.98 8.99
N LYS A 27 -2.66 4.70 9.19
CA LYS A 27 -3.73 4.29 10.10
C LYS A 27 -4.39 2.99 9.63
N ILE A 28 -4.75 2.90 8.36
CA ILE A 28 -5.35 1.71 7.74
C ILE A 28 -4.51 0.45 8.00
N ILE A 29 -3.19 0.55 7.81
CA ILE A 29 -2.28 -0.59 8.00
C ILE A 29 -2.19 -0.97 9.49
N ILE A 30 -2.18 0.01 10.39
CA ILE A 30 -2.21 -0.26 11.84
C ILE A 30 -3.52 -0.96 12.24
N ASP A 31 -4.66 -0.47 11.76
CA ASP A 31 -5.98 -1.02 12.07
C ASP A 31 -6.12 -2.46 11.53
N ALA A 32 -5.62 -2.73 10.32
CA ALA A 32 -5.57 -4.08 9.75
C ALA A 32 -4.74 -5.08 10.57
N TYR A 33 -3.61 -4.62 11.13
CA TYR A 33 -2.77 -5.43 12.00
C TYR A 33 -3.50 -5.77 13.31
N GLN A 34 -4.11 -4.77 13.95
CA GLN A 34 -4.88 -4.95 15.18
C GLN A 34 -6.05 -5.92 14.96
N TRP A 35 -6.76 -5.77 13.83
CA TRP A 35 -7.86 -6.67 13.48
C TRP A 35 -7.39 -8.12 13.30
N SER A 36 -6.25 -8.32 12.64
CA SER A 36 -5.68 -9.65 12.44
C SER A 36 -5.29 -10.32 13.75
N ASP A 37 -4.73 -9.56 14.69
CA ASP A 37 -4.39 -10.07 16.02
C ASP A 37 -5.62 -10.37 16.86
N LEU A 38 -6.67 -9.53 16.79
CA LEU A 38 -7.96 -9.81 17.42
C LEU A 38 -8.56 -11.10 16.87
N LEU A 39 -8.52 -11.33 15.55
CA LEU A 39 -9.07 -12.54 14.95
C LEU A 39 -8.36 -13.81 15.46
N ILE A 40 -7.03 -13.82 15.52
CA ILE A 40 -6.28 -14.96 16.10
C ILE A 40 -6.58 -15.13 17.59
N ASN A 41 -6.64 -14.04 18.34
CA ASN A 41 -6.88 -14.09 19.78
C ASN A 41 -8.31 -14.55 20.13
N ASN A 42 -9.27 -14.40 19.22
CA ASN A 42 -10.64 -14.86 19.43
C ASN A 42 -10.96 -16.21 18.77
N THR A 43 -10.05 -16.76 17.95
CA THR A 43 -10.28 -18.03 17.24
C THR A 43 -9.35 -19.12 17.76
N ALA A 44 -9.88 -20.01 18.61
CA ALA A 44 -9.08 -21.06 19.27
C ALA A 44 -8.25 -21.92 18.29
N ALA A 45 -8.78 -22.23 17.11
CA ALA A 45 -8.07 -22.98 16.07
C ALA A 45 -6.83 -22.26 15.51
N LEU A 46 -6.81 -20.92 15.56
CA LEU A 46 -5.70 -20.09 15.07
C LEU A 46 -4.63 -19.82 16.14
N LYS A 47 -4.87 -20.14 17.41
CA LYS A 47 -3.88 -19.98 18.51
C LYS A 47 -2.75 -21.01 18.50
N THR A 48 -2.75 -21.93 17.54
CA THR A 48 -1.70 -22.94 17.41
C THR A 48 -0.38 -22.33 16.93
N ILE A 49 0.72 -23.08 17.06
CA ILE A 49 2.03 -22.69 16.48
C ILE A 49 1.90 -22.47 14.96
N ARG A 50 1.07 -23.27 14.27
CA ARG A 50 0.81 -23.09 12.84
C ARG A 50 0.06 -21.80 12.57
N GLY A 51 -0.99 -21.51 13.33
CA GLY A 51 -1.77 -20.28 13.16
C GLY A 51 -0.92 -19.02 13.43
N THR A 52 -0.21 -18.98 14.55
CA THR A 52 0.63 -17.83 14.93
C THR A 52 1.85 -17.63 14.03
N LYS A 53 2.56 -18.70 13.63
CA LYS A 53 3.80 -18.56 12.83
C LYS A 53 3.61 -18.56 11.32
N ARG A 54 2.55 -19.18 10.79
CA ARG A 54 2.33 -19.30 9.34
C ARG A 54 1.11 -18.53 8.85
N LEU A 55 -0.02 -18.60 9.56
CA LEU A 55 -1.26 -17.97 9.08
C LEU A 55 -1.33 -16.49 9.44
N LEU A 56 -0.86 -16.08 10.62
CA LEU A 56 -0.91 -14.68 11.05
C LEU A 56 -0.28 -13.70 10.06
N PRO A 57 0.91 -13.97 9.47
CA PRO A 57 1.49 -13.04 8.51
C PRO A 57 0.66 -12.90 7.24
N GLU A 58 0.15 -14.01 6.71
CA GLU A 58 -0.72 -14.00 5.54
C GLU A 58 -2.05 -13.30 5.84
N LEU A 59 -2.62 -13.55 7.01
CA LEU A 59 -3.83 -12.86 7.47
C LEU A 59 -3.61 -11.34 7.55
N LYS A 60 -2.45 -10.90 8.04
CA LYS A 60 -2.07 -9.48 8.07
C LYS A 60 -1.97 -8.88 6.66
N ASN A 61 -1.43 -9.62 5.69
CA ASN A 61 -1.40 -9.16 4.30
C ASN A 61 -2.82 -9.01 3.75
N VAL A 62 -3.63 -10.06 3.85
CA VAL A 62 -5.02 -10.07 3.38
C VAL A 62 -5.83 -8.95 4.05
N ALA A 63 -5.66 -8.74 5.36
CA ALA A 63 -6.32 -7.68 6.09
C ALA A 63 -5.89 -6.28 5.61
N VAL A 64 -4.59 -6.06 5.37
CA VAL A 64 -4.11 -4.78 4.82
C VAL A 64 -4.74 -4.53 3.44
N GLU A 65 -4.74 -5.52 2.54
CA GLU A 65 -5.34 -5.38 1.21
C GLU A 65 -6.84 -5.08 1.30
N PHE A 66 -7.56 -5.80 2.17
CA PHE A 66 -8.98 -5.59 2.39
C PHE A 66 -9.29 -4.20 2.95
N PHE A 67 -8.58 -3.76 3.99
CA PHE A 67 -8.84 -2.45 4.61
C PHE A 67 -8.51 -1.30 3.65
N VAL A 68 -7.45 -1.43 2.84
CA VAL A 68 -7.12 -0.46 1.78
C VAL A 68 -8.24 -0.41 0.74
N MET A 69 -8.74 -1.57 0.31
CA MET A 69 -9.86 -1.64 -0.63
C MET A 69 -11.10 -0.93 -0.08
N GLN A 70 -11.46 -1.18 1.18
CA GLN A 70 -12.60 -0.53 1.82
C GLN A 70 -12.42 0.98 1.94
N ALA A 71 -11.23 1.44 2.31
CA ALA A 71 -10.92 2.86 2.37
C ALA A 71 -11.08 3.56 1.01
N VAL A 72 -10.70 2.90 -0.08
CA VAL A 72 -10.95 3.41 -1.44
C VAL A 72 -12.44 3.43 -1.77
N LYS A 73 -13.18 2.36 -1.50
CA LYS A 73 -14.64 2.29 -1.73
C LYS A 73 -15.39 3.39 -0.97
N ASN A 74 -14.94 3.67 0.25
CA ASN A 74 -15.49 4.70 1.13
C ASN A 74 -14.99 6.12 0.79
N LYS A 75 -14.21 6.28 -0.29
CA LYS A 75 -13.64 7.56 -0.75
C LYS A 75 -12.72 8.23 0.27
N GLU A 76 -12.12 7.47 1.17
CA GLU A 76 -11.14 7.96 2.15
C GLU A 76 -9.73 8.12 1.57
N LEU A 77 -9.49 7.48 0.42
CA LEU A 77 -8.25 7.55 -0.32
C LEU A 77 -8.53 7.99 -1.76
N PRO A 78 -7.76 8.93 -2.34
CA PRO A 78 -7.98 9.48 -3.68
C PRO A 78 -7.39 8.57 -4.78
N PHE A 79 -7.65 7.28 -4.68
CA PHE A 79 -7.15 6.27 -5.62
C PHE A 79 -8.27 5.33 -6.05
N THR A 80 -8.02 4.57 -7.09
CA THR A 80 -8.80 3.39 -7.48
C THR A 80 -8.00 2.14 -7.14
N TYR A 81 -8.65 0.98 -7.06
CA TYR A 81 -7.97 -0.30 -6.87
C TYR A 81 -8.34 -1.30 -7.95
N ARG A 82 -7.43 -2.24 -8.21
CA ARG A 82 -7.70 -3.46 -8.99
C ARG A 82 -6.94 -4.64 -8.40
N ILE A 83 -7.37 -5.84 -8.74
CA ILE A 83 -6.67 -7.07 -8.35
C ILE A 83 -5.67 -7.43 -9.43
N GLY A 84 -4.38 -7.33 -9.08
CA GLY A 84 -3.27 -7.81 -9.88
C GLY A 84 -2.97 -9.29 -9.58
N TYR A 85 -2.17 -9.90 -10.45
CA TYR A 85 -1.71 -11.27 -10.30
C TYR A 85 -0.22 -11.37 -10.54
N ASN A 86 0.45 -12.28 -9.83
CA ASN A 86 1.83 -12.62 -10.14
C ASN A 86 1.94 -13.27 -11.55
N ALA A 87 3.16 -13.40 -12.08
CA ALA A 87 3.39 -13.94 -13.43
C ALA A 87 2.73 -15.32 -13.67
N ASN A 88 2.64 -16.14 -12.63
CA ASN A 88 2.04 -17.48 -12.68
C ASN A 88 0.55 -17.51 -12.31
N ARG A 89 -0.08 -16.35 -12.10
CA ARG A 89 -1.49 -16.17 -11.64
C ARG A 89 -1.88 -16.94 -10.38
N SER A 90 -0.92 -17.31 -9.54
CA SER A 90 -1.12 -18.12 -8.34
C SER A 90 -1.40 -17.29 -7.08
N HIS A 91 -1.05 -15.99 -7.10
CA HIS A 91 -1.24 -15.10 -5.96
C HIS A 91 -1.85 -13.78 -6.44
N PRO A 92 -3.11 -13.50 -6.08
CA PRO A 92 -3.69 -12.18 -6.26
C PRO A 92 -3.03 -11.18 -5.29
N PHE A 93 -2.99 -9.92 -5.67
CA PHE A 93 -2.59 -8.81 -4.81
C PHE A 93 -3.31 -7.54 -5.21
N ILE A 94 -3.43 -6.58 -4.29
CA ILE A 94 -4.04 -5.29 -4.60
C ILE A 94 -3.07 -4.34 -5.30
N GLU A 95 -3.55 -3.70 -6.35
CA GLU A 95 -2.90 -2.56 -7.01
C GLU A 95 -3.73 -1.32 -6.76
N LEU A 96 -3.12 -0.31 -6.12
CA LEU A 96 -3.72 1.00 -5.92
C LEU A 96 -3.20 1.92 -7.02
N PHE A 97 -4.06 2.63 -7.72
CA PHE A 97 -3.62 3.45 -8.85
C PHE A 97 -4.51 4.66 -9.09
N ASN A 98 -3.97 5.64 -9.81
CA ASN A 98 -4.71 6.71 -10.47
C ASN A 98 -4.02 6.98 -11.83
N GLU A 99 -4.38 8.06 -12.51
CA GLU A 99 -3.81 8.41 -13.83
C GLU A 99 -2.28 8.61 -13.81
N SER A 100 -1.68 8.86 -12.64
CA SER A 100 -0.28 9.23 -12.52
C SER A 100 0.56 8.26 -11.70
N ILE A 101 -0.05 7.38 -10.89
CA ILE A 101 0.68 6.53 -9.96
C ILE A 101 0.13 5.10 -9.89
N LEU A 102 1.02 4.18 -9.53
CA LEU A 102 0.73 2.80 -9.16
C LEU A 102 1.45 2.46 -7.86
N ILE A 103 0.72 1.92 -6.87
CA ILE A 103 1.26 1.53 -5.57
C ILE A 103 1.01 0.04 -5.32
N HIS A 104 2.07 -0.67 -4.91
CA HIS A 104 1.97 -2.03 -4.38
C HIS A 104 2.24 -2.07 -2.87
N PHE A 105 1.49 -2.90 -2.17
CA PHE A 105 1.69 -3.19 -0.76
C PHE A 105 2.52 -4.46 -0.60
N ASN A 106 3.47 -4.46 0.33
CA ASN A 106 4.29 -5.62 0.61
C ASN A 106 4.62 -5.73 2.09
N GLN A 107 4.58 -6.96 2.60
CA GLN A 107 5.15 -7.27 3.90
C GLN A 107 6.60 -7.70 3.73
N VAL A 108 7.49 -7.01 4.44
CA VAL A 108 8.93 -7.29 4.38
C VAL A 108 9.53 -7.34 5.78
N ARG A 109 10.70 -7.98 5.91
CA ARG A 109 11.36 -8.14 7.21
C ARG A 109 12.05 -6.87 7.72
N THR A 110 12.49 -6.00 6.80
CA THR A 110 13.30 -4.83 7.15
C THR A 110 12.84 -3.58 6.44
N LYS A 111 12.88 -2.44 7.12
CA LYS A 111 12.43 -1.15 6.58
C LYS A 111 13.14 -0.68 5.30
N ASN A 112 14.38 -1.14 5.07
CA ASN A 112 15.21 -0.73 3.94
C ASN A 112 15.21 -1.75 2.78
N SER A 113 14.48 -2.86 2.91
CA SER A 113 14.33 -3.81 1.81
C SER A 113 13.14 -3.41 0.95
N GLY A 114 13.37 -3.26 -0.35
CA GLY A 114 12.31 -3.34 -1.34
C GLY A 114 11.72 -4.74 -1.38
N ALA A 115 10.55 -4.87 -1.99
CA ALA A 115 9.88 -6.16 -2.05
C ALA A 115 10.70 -7.18 -2.86
N ARG A 116 10.52 -8.49 -2.55
CA ARG A 116 11.20 -9.58 -3.25
C ARG A 116 10.96 -9.46 -4.76
N LYS A 117 12.01 -9.62 -5.57
CA LYS A 117 11.93 -9.56 -7.04
C LYS A 117 10.80 -10.46 -7.55
N ALA A 118 9.85 -9.86 -8.24
CA ALA A 118 8.82 -10.57 -8.99
C ALA A 118 8.99 -10.18 -10.46
N PHE A 119 8.91 -11.15 -11.37
CA PHE A 119 9.15 -10.94 -12.81
C PHE A 119 8.25 -9.83 -13.42
N CYS A 120 7.05 -9.63 -12.86
CA CYS A 120 6.15 -8.53 -13.23
C CYS A 120 6.60 -7.15 -12.76
N ARG A 121 7.43 -7.05 -11.71
CA ARG A 121 7.90 -5.77 -11.13
C ARG A 121 9.13 -5.22 -11.83
N ASP A 122 9.97 -6.05 -12.45
CA ASP A 122 11.17 -5.57 -13.15
C ASP A 122 10.83 -4.57 -14.28
N ARG A 123 9.63 -4.67 -14.88
CA ARG A 123 9.13 -3.69 -15.85
C ARG A 123 8.72 -2.35 -15.21
N LEU A 124 8.26 -2.37 -13.96
CA LEU A 124 7.81 -1.21 -13.18
C LEU A 124 8.97 -0.52 -12.43
N LEU A 125 10.09 -1.21 -12.21
CA LEU A 125 11.33 -0.69 -11.64
C LEU A 125 12.13 0.13 -12.69
N GLN A 126 11.47 1.06 -13.37
CA GLN A 126 12.16 2.00 -14.27
C GLN A 126 12.67 3.21 -13.48
N PRO A 127 13.85 3.76 -13.86
CA PRO A 127 14.31 5.02 -13.30
C PRO A 127 13.28 6.13 -13.57
N ILE A 128 13.16 7.07 -12.65
CA ILE A 128 12.39 8.30 -12.82
C ILE A 128 12.88 9.00 -14.10
N LYS A 129 12.04 9.03 -15.14
CA LYS A 129 12.25 9.88 -16.33
C LYS A 129 11.43 11.15 -16.18
N SER A 130 12.09 12.29 -16.21
CA SER A 130 11.50 13.63 -16.26
C SER A 130 12.19 14.42 -17.37
N TYR A 131 11.44 15.32 -18.01
CA TYR A 131 11.99 16.27 -18.97
C TYR A 131 11.35 17.64 -18.78
N ILE A 132 12.14 18.70 -18.98
CA ILE A 132 11.62 20.07 -19.03
C ILE A 132 10.96 20.28 -20.39
N ASP A 133 9.69 20.67 -20.39
CA ASP A 133 9.01 21.17 -21.57
C ASP A 133 9.19 22.69 -21.65
N PHE A 134 10.03 23.14 -22.58
CA PHE A 134 10.38 24.57 -22.69
C PHE A 134 9.27 25.43 -23.28
N GLU A 135 8.20 24.84 -23.82
CA GLU A 135 7.05 25.60 -24.32
C GLU A 135 6.04 25.94 -23.22
N GLU A 136 5.85 25.03 -22.25
CA GLU A 136 4.94 25.26 -21.11
C GLU A 136 5.67 25.75 -19.85
N GLY A 137 7.00 25.60 -19.78
CA GLY A 137 7.80 25.99 -18.61
C GLY A 137 7.72 25.00 -17.44
N ASP A 138 7.05 23.86 -17.63
CA ASP A 138 6.81 22.85 -16.59
C ASP A 138 7.64 21.57 -16.79
N ILE A 139 7.88 20.86 -15.69
CA ILE A 139 8.50 19.54 -15.70
C ILE A 139 7.44 18.50 -16.04
N LYS A 140 7.64 17.77 -17.15
CA LYS A 140 6.76 16.69 -17.59
C LYS A 140 7.38 15.31 -17.35
N TYR A 141 6.51 14.34 -17.08
CA TYR A 141 6.87 12.97 -16.74
C TYR A 141 6.25 12.00 -17.75
N GLU A 142 7.04 11.08 -18.31
CA GLU A 142 6.62 10.23 -19.45
C GLU A 142 5.78 8.99 -19.05
N ASP A 143 5.88 8.49 -17.81
CA ASP A 143 5.30 7.20 -17.39
C ASP A 143 4.61 7.28 -16.01
N GLU A 144 3.63 6.39 -15.76
CA GLU A 144 3.03 6.16 -14.43
C GLU A 144 4.13 5.93 -13.37
N ARG A 145 4.03 6.65 -12.24
CA ARG A 145 5.00 6.55 -11.15
C ARG A 145 4.72 5.34 -10.28
N TYR A 146 5.70 4.46 -10.18
CA TYR A 146 5.61 3.27 -9.34
C TYR A 146 6.13 3.52 -7.93
N PHE A 147 5.29 3.27 -6.93
CA PHE A 147 5.61 3.34 -5.51
C PHE A 147 5.39 1.98 -4.83
N GLN A 148 6.06 1.77 -3.71
CA GLN A 148 5.80 0.64 -2.83
C GLN A 148 5.53 1.11 -1.40
N ILE A 149 4.55 0.48 -0.77
CA ILE A 149 4.34 0.56 0.67
C ILE A 149 4.79 -0.76 1.28
N ASN A 150 5.85 -0.69 2.08
CA ASN A 150 6.42 -1.84 2.77
C ASN A 150 6.11 -1.75 4.27
N HIS A 151 5.56 -2.82 4.84
CA HIS A 151 5.21 -2.88 6.25
C HIS A 151 5.86 -4.07 6.98
N GLY A 152 6.15 -3.86 8.27
CA GLY A 152 6.95 -4.76 9.08
C GLY A 152 6.28 -6.06 9.51
N TYR A 153 7.04 -7.15 9.48
CA TYR A 153 6.62 -8.52 9.76
C TYR A 153 6.57 -8.88 11.26
N GLN A 154 5.64 -9.77 11.65
CA GLN A 154 5.62 -10.54 12.91
C GLN A 154 5.51 -9.80 14.25
N THR A 155 4.88 -8.63 14.28
CA THR A 155 4.59 -7.88 15.51
C THR A 155 3.11 -7.51 15.58
N GLU A 156 2.60 -7.21 16.78
CA GLU A 156 1.20 -6.82 16.98
C GLU A 156 0.84 -5.55 16.18
N LYS A 157 1.71 -4.55 16.27
CA LYS A 157 1.68 -3.36 15.40
C LYS A 157 2.79 -3.47 14.36
N PRO A 158 2.66 -2.90 13.15
CA PRO A 158 3.73 -2.92 12.17
C PRO A 158 4.99 -2.26 12.76
N SER A 159 6.14 -2.94 12.71
CA SER A 159 7.41 -2.39 13.23
C SER A 159 7.93 -1.21 12.41
N PHE A 160 7.47 -1.09 11.17
CA PHE A 160 7.64 0.07 10.30
C PHE A 160 6.54 0.07 9.24
N ILE A 161 6.30 1.24 8.67
CA ILE A 161 5.54 1.43 7.43
C ILE A 161 6.35 2.40 6.59
N THR A 162 6.73 1.99 5.39
CA THR A 162 7.64 2.73 4.52
C THR A 162 7.03 2.90 3.15
N LEU A 163 6.77 4.14 2.75
CA LEU A 163 6.38 4.50 1.39
C LEU A 163 7.62 4.93 0.63
N GLY A 164 7.91 4.34 -0.51
CA GLY A 164 9.10 4.72 -1.27
C GLY A 164 9.08 4.38 -2.74
N ILE A 165 10.07 4.91 -3.45
CA ILE A 165 10.31 4.66 -4.87
C ILE A 165 11.35 3.55 -4.97
N PRO A 166 10.96 2.33 -5.38
CA PRO A 166 11.89 1.21 -5.44
C PRO A 166 12.83 1.32 -6.65
N ASN A 167 14.06 0.86 -6.47
CA ASN A 167 15.09 0.84 -7.50
C ASN A 167 15.37 -0.57 -8.03
N LYS A 168 16.18 -0.66 -9.10
CA LYS A 168 16.52 -1.93 -9.76
C LYS A 168 17.28 -2.92 -8.86
N GLN A 169 17.87 -2.42 -7.78
CA GLN A 169 18.59 -3.21 -6.78
C GLN A 169 17.65 -3.75 -5.68
N GLY A 170 16.34 -3.44 -5.74
CA GLY A 170 15.38 -3.86 -4.73
C GLY A 170 15.55 -3.09 -3.40
N LYS A 171 16.04 -1.85 -3.46
CA LYS A 171 16.06 -0.89 -2.36
C LYS A 171 15.20 0.32 -2.72
N PHE A 172 15.07 1.27 -1.81
CA PHE A 172 14.40 2.55 -2.08
C PHE A 172 15.42 3.60 -2.51
N ASP A 173 15.15 4.33 -3.60
CA ASP A 173 15.89 5.55 -3.97
C ASP A 173 15.49 6.72 -3.05
N ALA A 174 14.22 6.77 -2.66
CA ALA A 174 13.75 7.51 -1.48
C ALA A 174 12.64 6.77 -0.76
N SER A 175 12.49 7.10 0.52
CA SER A 175 11.41 6.58 1.34
C SER A 175 10.99 7.56 2.42
N ILE A 176 9.70 7.53 2.78
CA ILE A 176 9.11 8.17 3.94
C ILE A 176 8.68 7.09 4.94
N TYR A 177 9.05 7.26 6.21
CA TYR A 177 8.60 6.41 7.30
C TYR A 177 7.27 6.93 7.84
N LEU A 178 6.16 6.28 7.47
CA LEU A 178 4.81 6.80 7.73
C LEU A 178 4.44 6.81 9.22
N LEU A 179 5.04 5.92 10.03
CA LEU A 179 4.82 5.90 11.48
C LEU A 179 5.36 7.17 12.17
N GLU A 180 6.42 7.77 11.63
CA GLU A 180 6.98 9.01 12.16
C GLU A 180 6.09 10.21 11.84
N GLU A 181 5.45 10.23 10.66
CA GLU A 181 4.48 11.28 10.29
C GLU A 181 3.20 11.26 11.14
N PHE A 182 2.94 10.12 11.80
CA PHE A 182 1.85 9.96 12.76
C PHE A 182 2.17 10.59 14.13
N SER A 183 3.44 10.60 14.56
CA SER A 183 3.85 10.97 15.92
C SER A 183 4.06 12.49 16.13
N VAL A 184 4.17 13.29 15.07
CA VAL A 184 4.52 14.73 15.16
C VAL A 184 3.38 15.62 15.70
N PHE A 185 2.16 15.09 15.89
CA PHE A 185 0.99 15.87 16.35
C PHE A 185 0.23 15.26 17.53
N GLU A 186 0.86 14.45 18.40
CA GLU A 186 0.29 14.20 19.74
C GLU A 186 0.50 15.42 20.66
N GLY A 187 -0.10 16.53 20.26
CA GLY A 187 -0.25 17.74 21.05
C GLY A 187 -1.63 18.29 20.77
N HIS A 188 -2.57 17.98 21.66
CA HIS A 188 -4.02 18.24 21.62
C HIS A 188 -4.83 17.09 21.02
N TYR A 189 -5.31 16.20 21.90
CA TYR A 189 -6.47 15.37 21.61
C TYR A 189 -7.66 16.29 21.28
N PRO A 190 -8.22 16.25 20.06
CA PRO A 190 -9.57 16.72 19.87
C PRO A 190 -10.46 15.73 20.65
N LYS A 191 -11.36 16.24 21.49
CA LYS A 191 -12.49 15.45 21.98
C LYS A 191 -13.39 15.14 20.78
N SER A 192 -13.05 14.13 20.00
CA SER A 192 -13.88 13.64 18.90
C SER A 192 -15.07 12.89 19.47
N LYS A 193 -16.28 13.26 19.02
CA LYS A 193 -17.46 12.41 19.18
C LYS A 193 -17.18 11.07 18.49
N ILE A 194 -17.65 9.99 19.11
CA ILE A 194 -17.65 8.67 18.51
C ILE A 194 -18.58 8.75 17.29
N GLU A 195 -18.01 8.87 16.09
CA GLU A 195 -18.72 8.45 14.89
C GLU A 195 -18.71 6.93 14.89
N THR A 196 -19.89 6.35 14.95
CA THR A 196 -20.12 4.94 14.66
C THR A 196 -19.54 4.67 13.28
N VAL A 197 -18.42 3.94 13.24
CA VAL A 197 -17.93 3.30 12.01
C VAL A 197 -19.05 2.38 11.57
N ASP A 198 -19.63 2.63 10.39
CA ASP A 198 -20.61 1.73 9.79
C ASP A 198 -20.05 0.30 9.84
N GLU A 199 -20.86 -0.62 10.35
CA GLU A 199 -20.45 -2.01 10.64
C GLU A 199 -19.69 -2.59 9.44
N ILE A 200 -18.47 -3.06 9.70
CA ILE A 200 -17.69 -3.79 8.70
C ILE A 200 -18.53 -4.99 8.24
N ASN A 201 -18.99 -4.95 6.99
CA ASN A 201 -19.83 -6.00 6.43
C ASN A 201 -19.00 -7.28 6.23
N PHE A 202 -19.27 -8.30 7.04
CA PHE A 202 -18.62 -9.61 6.94
C PHE A 202 -18.86 -10.30 5.60
N GLU A 203 -19.99 -10.04 4.94
CA GLU A 203 -20.28 -10.58 3.61
C GLU A 203 -19.31 -10.04 2.58
N ASP A 204 -18.94 -8.75 2.65
CA ASP A 204 -17.98 -8.16 1.72
C ASP A 204 -16.56 -8.72 1.90
N PHE A 205 -16.18 -9.09 3.13
CA PHE A 205 -14.92 -9.78 3.40
C PHE A 205 -14.91 -11.20 2.83
N GLN A 206 -15.99 -11.95 3.04
CA GLN A 206 -16.13 -13.30 2.50
C GLN A 206 -16.09 -13.28 0.98
N ARG A 207 -16.84 -12.37 0.34
CA ARG A 207 -16.84 -12.17 -1.11
C ARG A 207 -15.46 -11.84 -1.66
N PHE A 208 -14.68 -10.99 -0.98
CA PHE A 208 -13.29 -10.72 -1.34
C PHE A 208 -12.40 -11.95 -1.20
N ALA A 209 -12.50 -12.70 -0.09
CA ALA A 209 -11.73 -13.92 0.14
C ALA A 209 -12.06 -15.03 -0.89
N GLU A 210 -13.29 -15.04 -1.40
CA GLU A 210 -13.79 -15.96 -2.43
C GLU A 210 -13.52 -15.47 -3.87
N GLY A 211 -12.98 -14.25 -4.04
CA GLY A 211 -12.60 -13.70 -5.33
C GLY A 211 -13.71 -12.99 -6.11
N GLU A 212 -14.80 -12.57 -5.47
CA GLU A 212 -15.78 -11.71 -6.13
C GLU A 212 -15.19 -10.30 -6.39
N GLY A 213 -15.30 -9.85 -7.64
CA GLY A 213 -14.54 -8.71 -8.20
C GLY A 213 -13.63 -9.12 -9.37
N ILE A 214 -13.49 -10.42 -9.62
CA ILE A 214 -12.84 -11.00 -10.79
C ILE A 214 -13.81 -10.90 -12.00
N ASN A 215 -13.68 -9.80 -12.76
CA ASN A 215 -14.17 -9.55 -14.13
C ASN A 215 -15.61 -9.07 -14.39
N GLU A 216 -15.69 -7.82 -14.88
CA GLU A 216 -16.53 -7.49 -16.05
C GLU A 216 -15.73 -7.02 -17.28
N SER A 217 -14.40 -6.93 -17.25
CA SER A 217 -13.60 -6.44 -18.39
C SER A 217 -12.85 -7.50 -19.21
N ILE A 218 -13.03 -8.81 -18.96
CA ILE A 218 -12.38 -9.89 -19.74
C ILE A 218 -13.41 -10.77 -20.47
N LYS A 219 -14.53 -10.18 -20.88
CA LYS A 219 -15.40 -10.76 -21.92
C LYS A 219 -15.58 -9.72 -23.01
N ASN A 220 -14.56 -9.56 -23.85
CA ASN A 220 -14.58 -9.15 -25.26
C ASN A 220 -13.23 -8.53 -25.65
N SER A 221 -12.25 -9.37 -25.96
CA SER A 221 -11.06 -9.05 -26.77
C SER A 221 -10.51 -10.34 -27.35
#